data_AF-A0A1G0IEK7-F1
#
_entry.id   AF-A0A1G0IEK7-F1
#
_cell.length_a   1.000
_cell.length_b   1.000
_cell.length_c   1.000
_cell.angle_alpha   90.00
_cell.angle_beta   90.00
_cell.angle_gamma   90.00
#
_symmetry.space_group_name_H-M   'P 1'
#
loop_
_entity.id
_entity.type
_entity.pdbx_description
1 polymer ?
#
loop_
_entity_poly.entity_id
_entity_poly.type
_entity_poly.pdbx_seq_one_letter_code
_entity_poly.pdbx_strand_id
1 'polypeptide(L)'
;MDFALLVPIAAMLAIVMAIKIIVDSRLRRRLAETNASEDLIKSMLVADEQARRLSALKWGLVLTLMGLAFGLISALGLESDNPGTWGLLIGTAGVGMLAYHFIASRSR
;
A
#
# COMPACT_ATOMS: atom_id res chain seq x y z
N MET A 1 25.19 11.42 0.40
CA MET A 1 24.34 10.22 0.58
C MET A 1 25.23 9.01 0.38
N ASP A 2 25.30 8.11 1.36
CA ASP A 2 26.15 6.93 1.28
C ASP A 2 25.52 5.89 0.34
N PHE A 3 25.96 5.89 -0.92
CA PHE A 3 25.57 4.88 -1.92
C PHE A 3 25.82 3.45 -1.42
N ALA A 4 26.75 3.26 -0.49
CA ALA A 4 27.02 1.99 0.18
C ALA A 4 25.80 1.38 0.91
N LEU A 5 24.87 2.21 1.41
CA LEU A 5 23.62 1.73 2.04
C LEU A 5 22.47 1.62 1.05
N LEU A 6 22.42 2.50 0.04
CA LEU A 6 21.33 2.56 -0.92
C LEU A 6 21.37 1.36 -1.89
N VAL A 7 22.57 0.95 -2.31
CA VAL A 7 22.79 -0.20 -3.21
C VAL A 7 22.22 -1.52 -2.65
N PRO A 8 22.54 -1.97 -1.42
CA PRO A 8 22.00 -3.22 -0.90
C PRO A 8 20.50 -3.18 -0.66
N ILE A 9 19.95 -2.02 -0.23
CA ILE A 9 18.49 -1.86 -0.05
C ILE A 9 17.77 -1.98 -1.39
N ALA A 10 18.27 -1.29 -2.42
CA ALA A 10 17.69 -1.35 -3.76
C ALA A 10 17.79 -2.76 -4.37
N ALA A 11 18.94 -3.43 -4.20
CA ALA A 11 19.13 -4.80 -4.67
C ALA A 11 18.13 -5.77 -4.00
N MET A 12 17.93 -5.64 -2.68
CA MET A 12 16.96 -6.46 -1.95
C MET A 12 15.52 -6.23 -2.47
N LEU A 13 15.12 -4.98 -2.64
CA LEU A 13 13.78 -4.65 -3.19
C LEU A 13 13.59 -5.19 -4.60
N ALA A 14 14.62 -5.09 -5.46
CA ALA A 14 14.58 -5.61 -6.82
C ALA A 14 14.41 -7.14 -6.85
N ILE A 15 15.16 -7.87 -6.01
CA ILE A 15 15.06 -9.33 -5.90
C ILE A 15 13.65 -9.75 -5.45
N VAL A 16 13.13 -9.13 -4.39
CA VAL A 16 11.79 -9.45 -3.87
C VAL A 16 10.71 -9.18 -4.93
N MET A 17 10.80 -8.05 -5.63
CA MET A 17 9.88 -7.70 -6.72
C MET A 17 9.96 -8.70 -7.87
N ALA A 18 11.16 -9.09 -8.30
CA ALA A 18 11.35 -10.07 -9.36
C ALA A 18 10.71 -11.42 -9.00
N ILE A 19 10.95 -11.91 -7.78
CA ILE A 19 10.35 -13.16 -7.29
C ILE A 19 8.83 -13.06 -7.29
N LYS A 20 8.27 -11.98 -6.73
CA LYS A 20 6.82 -11.77 -6.68
C LYS A 20 6.18 -11.81 -8.08
N ILE A 21 6.78 -11.13 -9.06
CA ILE A 21 6.30 -11.10 -10.44
C ILE A 21 6.32 -12.50 -11.07
N ILE A 22 7.38 -13.28 -10.82
CA ILE A 22 7.49 -14.65 -11.34
C ILE A 22 6.44 -15.57 -10.69
N VAL A 23 6.21 -15.45 -9.38
CA VAL A 23 5.21 -16.26 -8.67
C VAL A 23 3.80 -15.92 -9.13
N ASP A 24 3.44 -14.65 -9.24
CA ASP A 24 2.12 -14.21 -9.69
C ASP A 24 1.84 -14.64 -11.14
N SER A 25 2.83 -14.55 -12.02
CA SER A 25 2.68 -15.01 -13.41
C SER A 25 2.53 -16.53 -13.51
N ARG A 26 3.28 -17.29 -12.71
CA ARG A 26 3.13 -18.76 -12.65
C ARG A 26 1.78 -19.19 -12.10
N LEU A 27 1.26 -18.50 -11.06
CA LEU A 27 -0.08 -18.76 -10.53
C LEU A 27 -1.15 -18.49 -11.58
N ARG A 28 -1.11 -17.33 -12.25
CA ARG A 28 -2.05 -17.00 -13.34
C ARG A 28 -2.00 -18.03 -14.46
N ARG A 29 -0.81 -18.50 -14.84
CA ARG A 29 -0.65 -19.52 -15.88
C ARG A 29 -1.23 -20.88 -15.48
N ARG A 30 -0.96 -21.36 -14.26
CA ARG A 30 -1.53 -22.64 -13.76
C ARG A 30 -3.06 -22.60 -13.68
N LEU A 31 -3.63 -21.44 -13.30
CA LEU A 31 -5.08 -21.26 -13.23
C LEU A 31 -5.74 -21.23 -14.62
N ALA A 32 -5.01 -20.82 -15.67
CA ALA A 32 -5.50 -20.88 -17.05
C ALA A 32 -5.39 -22.28 -17.66
N GLU A 33 -4.39 -23.08 -17.26
CA GLU A 33 -4.15 -24.44 -17.75
C GLU A 33 -5.05 -25.49 -17.08
N THR A 34 -5.44 -25.24 -15.83
CA THR A 34 -6.51 -26.01 -15.18
C THR A 34 -7.82 -25.44 -15.74
N ASN A 35 -8.71 -26.25 -16.34
CA ASN A 35 -10.06 -25.82 -16.78
C ASN A 35 -10.92 -25.40 -15.57
N ALA A 36 -10.49 -24.41 -14.82
CA ALA A 36 -11.23 -23.80 -13.75
C ALA A 36 -12.50 -23.25 -14.39
N SER A 37 -13.65 -23.62 -13.83
CA SER A 37 -14.95 -23.16 -14.31
C SER A 37 -14.89 -21.66 -14.60
N GLU A 38 -15.55 -21.23 -15.67
CA GLU A 38 -15.60 -19.82 -16.08
C GLU A 38 -15.96 -18.89 -14.91
N ASP A 39 -16.74 -19.40 -13.95
CA ASP A 39 -17.06 -18.75 -12.66
C ASP A 39 -15.86 -18.52 -11.74
N LEU A 40 -14.87 -19.41 -11.68
CA LEU A 40 -13.67 -19.22 -10.87
C LEU A 40 -12.78 -18.10 -11.45
N ILE A 41 -12.67 -18.05 -12.78
CA ILE A 41 -11.91 -17.00 -13.47
C ILE A 41 -12.61 -15.65 -13.28
N LYS A 42 -13.94 -15.62 -13.44
CA LYS A 42 -14.74 -14.41 -13.27
C LYS A 42 -14.71 -13.89 -11.83
N SER A 43 -14.84 -14.76 -10.83
CA SER A 43 -14.73 -14.37 -9.42
C SER A 43 -13.32 -13.87 -9.05
N MET A 44 -12.28 -14.46 -9.63
CA MET A 44 -10.90 -13.98 -9.44
C MET A 44 -10.69 -12.59 -10.04
N LEU A 45 -11.21 -12.31 -11.25
CA LEU A 45 -11.12 -10.98 -11.87
C LEU A 45 -11.87 -9.91 -11.05
N VAL A 46 -13.05 -10.25 -10.53
CA VAL A 46 -13.83 -9.36 -9.64
C VAL A 46 -13.07 -9.09 -8.33
N ALA A 47 -12.46 -10.12 -7.74
CA ALA A 47 -11.67 -9.99 -6.52
C ALA A 47 -10.40 -9.12 -6.74
N ASP A 48 -9.72 -9.28 -7.88
CA ASP A 48 -8.53 -8.49 -8.24
C ASP A 48 -8.87 -7.00 -8.45
N GLU A 49 -10.02 -6.72 -9.08
CA GLU A 49 -10.51 -5.35 -9.27
C GLU A 49 -10.93 -4.71 -7.93
N GLN A 50 -11.62 -5.44 -7.06
CA GLN A 50 -11.91 -5.00 -5.70
C GLN A 50 -10.63 -4.74 -4.91
N ALA A 51 -9.64 -5.63 -4.97
CA ALA A 51 -8.36 -5.47 -4.29
C ALA A 51 -7.59 -4.23 -4.79
N ARG A 52 -7.59 -3.96 -6.10
CA ARG A 52 -6.99 -2.74 -6.66
C ARG A 52 -7.67 -1.48 -6.15
N ARG A 53 -9.01 -1.42 -6.18
CA ARG A 53 -9.78 -0.26 -5.71
C ARG A 53 -9.57 -0.01 -4.22
N LEU A 54 -9.59 -1.07 -3.42
CA LEU A 54 -9.32 -1.02 -1.99
C LEU A 54 -7.88 -0.57 -1.70
N SER A 55 -6.89 -1.06 -2.45
CA SER A 55 -5.50 -0.60 -2.32
C SER A 55 -5.34 0.88 -2.66
N ALA A 56 -5.97 1.33 -3.76
CA ALA A 56 -5.98 2.74 -4.15
C ALA A 56 -6.64 3.63 -3.09
N LEU A 57 -7.77 3.18 -2.52
CA LEU A 57 -8.46 3.89 -1.42
C LEU A 57 -7.60 3.96 -0.16
N LYS A 58 -6.93 2.85 0.21
CA LYS A 58 -6.00 2.81 1.35
C LYS A 58 -4.91 3.86 1.21
N TRP A 59 -4.24 3.89 0.07
CA TRP A 59 -3.15 4.84 -0.17
C TRP A 59 -3.67 6.27 -0.35
N GLY A 60 -4.81 6.49 -0.99
CA GLY A 60 -5.44 7.80 -1.08
C GLY A 60 -5.75 8.39 0.30
N LEU A 61 -6.31 7.59 1.21
CA LEU A 61 -6.64 8.04 2.56
C LEU A 61 -5.40 8.33 3.41
N VAL A 62 -4.38 7.48 3.32
CA VAL A 62 -3.09 7.71 4.01
C VAL A 62 -2.41 8.97 3.48
N LEU A 63 -2.34 9.16 2.16
CA LEU A 63 -1.68 10.31 1.55
C LEU A 63 -2.42 11.63 1.83
N THR A 64 -3.75 11.62 1.82
CA THR A 64 -4.55 12.81 2.14
C THR A 64 -4.38 13.23 3.61
N LEU A 65 -4.44 12.29 4.55
CA LEU A 65 -4.20 12.59 5.96
C LEU A 65 -2.75 13.01 6.24
N MET A 66 -1.78 12.43 5.53
CA MET A 66 -0.39 12.85 5.62
C MET A 66 -0.19 14.28 5.10
N GLY A 67 -0.85 14.65 4.00
CA GLY A 67 -0.85 16.02 3.49
C GLY A 67 -1.46 17.01 4.49
N LEU A 68 -2.56 16.63 5.14
CA LEU A 68 -3.14 17.43 6.23
C LEU A 68 -2.19 17.56 7.43
N ALA A 69 -1.48 16.50 7.79
CA ALA A 69 -0.47 16.53 8.85
C ALA A 69 0.64 17.54 8.53
N PHE A 70 1.19 17.51 7.32
CA PHE A 70 2.21 18.48 6.89
C PHE A 70 1.68 19.92 6.88
N GLY A 71 0.44 20.14 6.43
CA GLY A 71 -0.20 21.45 6.52
C GLY A 71 -0.33 21.95 7.96
N LEU A 72 -0.71 21.06 8.88
CA LEU A 72 -0.85 21.38 10.29
C LEU A 72 0.50 21.64 10.98
N ILE A 73 1.54 20.85 10.65
CA ILE A 73 2.93 21.05 11.08
C ILE A 73 3.40 22.44 10.66
N SER A 74 3.17 22.81 9.40
CA SER A 74 3.54 24.11 8.87
C SER A 74 2.77 25.25 9.53
N ALA A 75 1.48 25.09 9.83
CA ALA A 75 0.66 26.10 10.49
C ALA A 75 1.04 26.30 11.97
N LEU A 76 1.47 25.24 12.64
CA LEU A 76 1.89 25.27 14.05
C LEU A 76 3.37 25.67 14.23
N GLY A 77 4.12 25.86 13.14
CA GLY A 77 5.54 26.20 13.19
C GLY A 77 6.41 25.11 13.82
N LEU A 78 5.98 23.85 13.72
CA LEU A 78 6.69 22.72 14.31
C LEU A 78 7.94 22.40 13.48
N GLU A 79 9.11 22.49 14.10
CA GLU A 79 10.38 22.15 13.46
C GLU A 79 10.59 20.62 13.38
N SER A 80 11.46 20.19 12.46
CA SER A 80 11.78 18.78 12.21
C SER A 80 12.43 18.07 13.40
N ASP A 81 12.95 18.84 14.36
CA ASP A 81 13.60 18.35 15.58
C ASP A 81 12.60 18.07 16.72
N ASN A 82 11.35 18.48 16.56
CA ASN A 82 10.31 18.23 17.55
C ASN A 82 9.75 16.79 17.41
N PRO A 83 9.80 15.97 18.46
CA PRO A 83 9.17 14.64 18.45
C PRO A 83 7.68 14.66 18.07
N GLY A 84 6.99 15.78 18.34
CA GLY A 84 5.59 15.98 17.97
C GLY A 84 5.32 15.96 16.46
N THR A 85 6.28 16.40 15.65
CA THR A 85 6.20 16.37 14.18
C THR A 85 6.13 14.92 13.68
N TRP A 86 7.03 14.08 14.17
CA TRP A 86 7.07 12.65 13.83
C TRP A 86 5.87 11.89 14.40
N GLY A 87 5.43 12.24 15.61
CA GLY A 87 4.23 11.68 16.23
C GLY A 87 2.96 11.99 15.43
N LEU A 88 2.83 13.21 14.90
CA LEU A 88 1.69 13.62 14.08
C LEU A 88 1.70 12.92 12.71
N LEU A 89 2.86 12.75 12.08
CA LEU A 89 2.98 12.01 10.81
C LEU A 89 2.63 10.52 10.97
N ILE A 90 3.19 9.85 11.99
CA ILE A 90 2.90 8.44 12.26
C ILE A 90 1.44 8.29 12.72
N GLY A 91 0.94 9.22 13.53
CA GLY A 91 -0.44 9.22 14.01
C GLY A 91 -1.44 9.37 12.87
N THR A 92 -1.22 10.30 11.94
CA THR A 92 -2.10 10.48 10.77
C THR A 92 -2.02 9.31 9.79
N ALA A 93 -0.84 8.70 9.61
CA ALA A 93 -0.72 7.45 8.85
C ALA A 93 -1.54 6.30 9.48
N GLY A 94 -1.47 6.14 10.81
CA GLY A 94 -2.23 5.16 11.57
C GLY A 94 -3.74 5.41 11.48
N VAL A 95 -4.17 6.65 11.67
CA VAL A 95 -5.58 7.06 11.50
C VAL A 95 -6.06 6.77 10.09
N GLY A 96 -5.24 7.00 9.07
CA GLY A 96 -5.58 6.67 7.68
C GLY A 96 -5.77 5.17 7.45
N MET A 97 -4.95 4.33 8.06
CA MET A 97 -5.13 2.88 7.99
C MET A 97 -6.38 2.41 8.75
N LEU A 98 -6.66 2.98 9.93
CA LEU A 98 -7.86 2.65 10.72
C LEU A 98 -9.14 3.10 10.00
N ALA A 99 -9.16 4.32 9.47
CA ALA A 99 -10.29 4.83 8.70
C ALA A 99 -10.52 4.00 7.44
N TYR A 100 -9.45 3.56 6.76
CA TYR A 100 -9.57 2.61 5.65
C TYR A 100 -10.18 1.29 6.11
N HIS A 101 -9.77 0.75 7.27
CA HIS A 101 -10.32 -0.49 7.79
C HIS A 101 -11.83 -0.39 8.07
N PHE A 102 -12.29 0.72 8.66
CA PHE A 102 -13.72 0.98 8.88
C PHE A 102 -14.53 1.09 7.58
N ILE A 103 -13.98 1.72 6.55
CA ILE A 103 -14.65 1.84 5.25
C ILE A 103 -14.68 0.48 4.54
N ALA A 104 -13.56 -0.25 4.56
CA ALA A 104 -13.44 -1.56 3.94
C ALA A 104 -14.29 -2.63 4.64
N SER A 105 -14.42 -2.59 5.97
CA SER A 105 -15.24 -3.52 6.74
C SER A 105 -16.74 -3.31 6.53
N ARG A 106 -17.16 -2.07 6.21
CA ARG A 106 -18.56 -1.73 5.88
C ARG A 106 -18.97 -2.08 4.45
N SER A 107 -17.99 -2.32 3.57
CA SER A 107 -18.23 -2.68 2.17
C SER A 107 -18.27 -4.20 1.92
N ARG A 108 -18.03 -5.03 2.95
CA ARG A 108 -18.32 -6.47 2.94
C ARG A 108 -19.74 -6.71 3.43
#